data_AF-A0A924MQY7-F1
#
_entry.id   AF-A0A924MQY7-F1
#
_cell.length_a   1.000
_cell.length_b   1.000
_cell.length_c   1.000
_cell.angle_alpha   90.00
_cell.angle_beta   90.00
_cell.angle_gamma   90.00
#
_symmetry.space_group_name_H-M   'P 1'
#
loop_
_entity.id
_entity.type
_entity.pdbx_description
1 polymer ?
#
loop_
_entity_poly.entity_id
_entity_poly.type
_entity_poly.pdbx_seq_one_letter_code
_entity_poly.pdbx_strand_id
1 'polypeptide(L)'
;ANMDTMKWTTQEWVRFIEGMPETLSAAQLAELDAAYHFTGTQNGEIAQRWYPLTVRSGYTTARPAIADYLSRIGRRKLIMPTYAALAQTPDGLAFAKQVFEKARPGYHPITTGSVEQTLAEGKAKR
;
A
#
# COMPACT_ATOMS: atom_id res chain seq x y z
N ALA A 1 -26.00 1.21 -6.80
CA ALA A 1 -26.13 -0.10 -7.48
C ALA A 1 -25.51 -1.15 -6.57
N ASN A 2 -26.27 -2.18 -6.18
CA ASN A 2 -25.75 -3.27 -5.36
C ASN A 2 -25.00 -4.22 -6.30
N MET A 3 -23.68 -4.06 -6.38
CA MET A 3 -22.84 -4.94 -7.19
C MET A 3 -22.70 -6.27 -6.45
N ASP A 4 -23.06 -7.39 -7.08
CA ASP A 4 -22.83 -8.73 -6.51
C ASP A 4 -21.34 -9.07 -6.60
N THR A 5 -20.57 -8.54 -5.65
CA THR A 5 -19.12 -8.68 -5.60
C THR A 5 -18.66 -9.97 -4.91
N MET A 6 -19.59 -10.78 -4.39
CA MET A 6 -19.26 -12.03 -3.70
C MET A 6 -18.59 -13.08 -4.62
N LYS A 7 -18.81 -12.98 -5.93
CA LYS A 7 -18.25 -13.91 -6.94
C LYS A 7 -17.02 -13.38 -7.65
N TRP A 8 -16.56 -12.18 -7.28
CA TRP A 8 -15.45 -11.55 -7.99
C TRP A 8 -14.14 -12.28 -7.77
N THR A 9 -13.46 -12.53 -8.87
CA THR A 9 -12.09 -13.00 -8.94
C THR A 9 -11.11 -11.91 -8.52
N THR A 10 -9.87 -12.30 -8.22
CA THR A 10 -8.78 -11.35 -7.97
C THR A 10 -8.63 -10.32 -9.10
N GLN A 11 -8.81 -10.72 -10.36
CA GLN A 11 -8.61 -9.82 -11.49
C GLN A 11 -9.72 -8.78 -11.60
N GLU A 12 -10.95 -9.14 -11.25
CA GLU A 12 -12.07 -8.19 -11.20
C GLU A 12 -11.87 -7.17 -10.06
N TRP A 13 -11.39 -7.63 -8.90
CA TRP A 13 -11.00 -6.73 -7.81
C TRP A 13 -9.85 -5.80 -8.18
N VAL A 14 -8.81 -6.33 -8.84
CA VAL A 14 -7.69 -5.52 -9.33
C VAL A 14 -8.20 -4.46 -10.32
N ARG A 15 -9.00 -4.84 -11.31
CA ARG A 15 -9.62 -3.92 -12.27
C ARG A 15 -10.45 -2.85 -11.58
N PHE A 16 -11.22 -3.21 -10.56
CA PHE A 16 -12.04 -2.27 -9.81
C PHE A 16 -11.21 -1.23 -9.07
N ILE A 17 -10.15 -1.65 -8.36
CA ILE A 17 -9.29 -0.72 -7.63
C ILE A 17 -8.47 0.14 -8.60
N GLU A 18 -7.98 -0.44 -9.71
CA GLU A 18 -7.24 0.30 -10.75
C GLU A 18 -8.15 1.31 -11.50
N GLY A 19 -9.46 1.07 -11.53
CA GLY A 19 -10.44 1.99 -12.11
C GLY A 19 -10.84 3.15 -11.19
N MET A 20 -10.35 3.21 -9.94
CA MET A 20 -10.63 4.30 -9.02
C MET A 20 -9.82 5.57 -9.37
N PRO A 21 -10.28 6.77 -8.99
CA PRO A 21 -9.49 7.98 -9.07
C PRO A 21 -8.15 7.86 -8.33
N GLU A 22 -7.16 8.69 -8.69
CA GLU A 22 -5.83 8.63 -8.07
C GLU A 22 -5.85 8.88 -6.55
N THR A 23 -6.83 9.64 -6.07
CA THR A 23 -7.10 9.89 -4.65
C THR A 23 -8.60 9.82 -4.37
N LEU A 24 -8.96 9.44 -3.15
CA LEU A 24 -10.34 9.42 -2.64
C LEU A 24 -10.39 10.16 -1.31
N SER A 25 -11.58 10.55 -0.87
CA SER A 25 -11.74 11.05 0.50
C SER A 25 -11.57 9.91 1.51
N ALA A 26 -11.17 10.26 2.75
CA ALA A 26 -11.08 9.29 3.84
C ALA A 26 -12.42 8.58 4.11
N ALA A 27 -13.55 9.26 3.93
CA ALA A 27 -14.88 8.68 4.07
C ALA A 27 -15.16 7.61 3.01
N GLN A 28 -14.86 7.89 1.74
CA GLN A 28 -15.02 6.90 0.65
C GLN A 28 -14.12 5.68 0.86
N LEU A 29 -12.88 5.87 1.33
CA LEU A 29 -12.00 4.75 1.65
C LEU A 29 -12.52 3.94 2.83
N ALA A 30 -13.05 4.59 3.87
CA ALA A 30 -13.65 3.89 5.00
C ALA A 30 -14.89 3.08 4.58
N GLU A 31 -15.75 3.63 3.71
CA GLU A 31 -16.90 2.91 3.16
C GLU A 31 -16.46 1.67 2.34
N LEU A 32 -15.48 1.83 1.45
CA LEU A 32 -14.93 0.73 0.66
C LEU A 32 -14.30 -0.36 1.54
N ASP A 33 -13.56 0.04 2.58
CA ASP A 33 -12.88 -0.88 3.48
C ASP A 33 -13.87 -1.61 4.40
N ALA A 34 -14.94 -0.93 4.83
CA ALA A 34 -16.02 -1.56 5.58
C ALA A 34 -16.81 -2.56 4.72
N ALA A 35 -17.01 -2.26 3.43
CA ALA A 35 -17.75 -3.11 2.52
C ALA A 35 -16.95 -4.33 2.03
N TYR A 36 -15.65 -4.16 1.77
CA TYR A 36 -14.84 -5.15 1.03
C TYR A 36 -13.60 -5.64 1.76
N HIS A 37 -13.29 -5.09 2.94
CA HIS A 37 -12.18 -5.54 3.80
C HIS A 37 -10.82 -5.60 3.08
N PHE A 38 -10.48 -4.54 2.33
CA PHE A 38 -9.22 -4.48 1.60
C PHE A 38 -8.02 -4.30 2.54
N THR A 39 -8.17 -3.53 3.61
CA THR A 39 -7.15 -3.37 4.65
C THR A 39 -6.97 -4.69 5.39
N GLY A 40 -5.74 -5.19 5.43
CA GLY A 40 -5.41 -6.49 6.02
C GLY A 40 -5.61 -7.69 5.08
N THR A 41 -5.94 -7.46 3.81
CA THR A 41 -6.08 -8.56 2.83
C THR A 41 -4.82 -9.42 2.73
N GLN A 42 -5.02 -10.74 2.60
CA GLN A 42 -3.93 -11.69 2.34
C GLN A 42 -3.53 -11.72 0.85
N ASN A 43 -4.37 -11.17 -0.03
CA ASN A 43 -4.14 -11.17 -1.46
C ASN A 43 -3.15 -10.05 -1.85
N GLY A 44 -1.91 -10.44 -2.15
CA GLY A 44 -0.85 -9.49 -2.52
C GLY A 44 -1.15 -8.65 -3.76
N GLU A 45 -1.95 -9.15 -4.71
CA GLU A 45 -2.31 -8.37 -5.90
C GLU A 45 -3.31 -7.25 -5.58
N ILE A 46 -4.22 -7.48 -4.62
CA ILE A 46 -5.15 -6.45 -4.09
C ILE A 46 -4.38 -5.47 -3.20
N ALA A 47 -3.60 -5.96 -2.25
CA ALA A 47 -2.79 -5.13 -1.35
C ALA A 47 -1.87 -4.16 -2.10
N GLN A 48 -1.23 -4.63 -3.18
CA GLN A 48 -0.37 -3.83 -4.05
C GLN A 48 -1.09 -2.62 -4.68
N ARG A 49 -2.42 -2.66 -4.87
CA ARG A 49 -3.21 -1.52 -5.40
C ARG A 49 -3.87 -0.70 -4.30
N TRP A 50 -4.41 -1.37 -3.28
CA TRP A 50 -5.13 -0.73 -2.20
C TRP A 50 -4.24 0.19 -1.37
N TYR A 51 -3.09 -0.30 -0.88
CA TYR A 51 -2.26 0.47 0.05
C TYR A 51 -1.65 1.75 -0.54
N PRO A 52 -1.16 1.78 -1.80
CA PRO A 52 -0.75 3.04 -2.41
C PRO A 52 -1.91 4.05 -2.51
N LEU A 53 -3.13 3.60 -2.82
CA LEU A 53 -4.32 4.46 -2.88
C LEU A 53 -4.65 5.06 -1.51
N THR A 54 -4.64 4.25 -0.44
CA THR A 54 -4.87 4.77 0.92
C THR A 54 -3.81 5.78 1.33
N VAL A 55 -2.55 5.54 0.96
CA VAL A 55 -1.44 6.46 1.25
C VAL A 55 -1.59 7.79 0.53
N ARG A 56 -1.84 7.78 -0.79
CA ARG A 56 -2.05 9.02 -1.56
C ARG A 56 -3.26 9.82 -1.08
N SER A 57 -4.26 9.13 -0.53
CA SER A 57 -5.50 9.72 -0.02
C SER A 57 -5.43 10.14 1.45
N GLY A 58 -4.27 9.99 2.11
CA GLY A 58 -4.10 10.36 3.52
C GLY A 58 -4.89 9.50 4.51
N TYR A 59 -5.35 8.31 4.11
CA TYR A 59 -6.13 7.40 4.96
C TYR A 59 -5.19 6.62 5.91
N THR A 60 -4.86 7.23 7.04
CA THR A 60 -3.89 6.71 8.00
C THR A 60 -4.36 5.48 8.78
N THR A 61 -5.67 5.22 8.81
CA THR A 61 -6.27 4.02 9.43
C THR A 61 -5.68 2.72 8.88
N ALA A 62 -5.25 2.70 7.61
CA ALA A 62 -4.63 1.53 6.99
C ALA A 62 -3.15 1.30 7.39
N ARG A 63 -2.50 2.25 8.09
CA ARG A 63 -1.06 2.18 8.39
C ARG A 63 -0.63 0.93 9.15
N PRO A 64 -1.32 0.47 10.21
CA PRO A 64 -0.94 -0.76 10.90
C PRO A 64 -0.88 -1.96 9.94
N ALA A 65 -1.91 -2.13 9.10
CA ALA A 65 -1.95 -3.22 8.12
C ALA A 65 -0.88 -3.07 7.02
N ILE A 66 -0.54 -1.83 6.63
CA ILE A 66 0.59 -1.57 5.73
C ILE A 66 1.91 -2.02 6.37
N ALA A 67 2.14 -1.68 7.64
CA ALA A 67 3.35 -2.10 8.36
C ALA A 67 3.47 -3.62 8.38
N ASP A 68 2.41 -4.32 8.79
CA ASP A 68 2.39 -5.78 8.86
C ASP A 68 2.60 -6.43 7.49
N TYR A 69 1.94 -5.90 6.46
CA TYR A 69 2.09 -6.37 5.08
C TYR A 69 3.52 -6.23 4.57
N LEU A 70 4.13 -5.05 4.75
CA LEU A 70 5.49 -4.77 4.32
C LEU A 70 6.52 -5.58 5.13
N SER A 71 6.29 -5.84 6.42
CA SER A 71 7.18 -6.69 7.22
C SER A 71 7.13 -8.17 6.84
N ARG A 72 5.99 -8.65 6.30
CA ARG A 72 5.81 -10.07 5.91
C ARG A 72 6.21 -10.37 4.47
N ILE A 73 6.04 -9.41 3.55
CA ILE A 73 6.22 -9.63 2.11
C ILE A 73 7.48 -8.91 1.60
N GLY A 74 8.40 -9.65 0.97
CA GLY A 74 9.63 -9.10 0.37
C GLY A 74 9.65 -9.01 -1.17
N ARG A 75 8.55 -9.40 -1.85
CA ARG A 75 8.49 -9.40 -3.32
C ARG A 75 8.33 -7.97 -3.84
N ARG A 76 9.39 -7.42 -4.45
CA ARG A 76 9.47 -6.03 -4.97
C ARG A 76 8.20 -5.56 -5.66
N LYS A 77 7.69 -6.33 -6.65
CA LYS A 77 6.45 -6.03 -7.38
C LYS A 77 5.33 -5.60 -6.42
N LEU A 78 5.12 -6.38 -5.35
CA LEU A 78 3.99 -6.23 -4.45
C LEU A 78 4.14 -5.13 -3.39
N ILE A 79 5.36 -4.65 -3.14
CA ILE A 79 5.65 -3.72 -2.03
C ILE A 79 6.15 -2.35 -2.48
N MET A 80 6.85 -2.29 -3.62
CA MET A 80 7.46 -1.04 -4.09
C MET A 80 6.43 0.06 -4.36
N PRO A 81 5.21 -0.22 -4.90
CA PRO A 81 4.20 0.83 -5.06
C PRO A 81 3.83 1.52 -3.74
N THR A 82 3.78 0.78 -2.63
CA THR A 82 3.44 1.33 -1.31
C THR A 82 4.58 2.17 -0.75
N TYR A 83 5.83 1.68 -0.84
CA TYR A 83 7.01 2.47 -0.44
C TYR A 83 7.14 3.75 -1.27
N ALA A 84 6.91 3.67 -2.58
CA ALA A 84 6.95 4.83 -3.47
C ALA A 84 5.89 5.86 -3.09
N ALA A 85 4.65 5.45 -2.82
CA ALA A 85 3.59 6.35 -2.38
C ALA A 85 3.92 7.01 -1.03
N LEU A 86 4.42 6.24 -0.07
CA LEU A 86 4.79 6.75 1.25
C LEU A 86 5.92 7.79 1.17
N ALA A 87 6.90 7.57 0.28
CA ALA A 87 8.06 8.43 0.12
C ALA A 87 7.72 9.85 -0.39
N GLN A 88 6.50 10.09 -0.89
CA GLN A 88 6.09 11.38 -1.46
C GLN A 88 5.78 12.46 -0.42
N THR A 89 5.59 12.10 0.85
CA THR A 89 5.23 13.07 1.90
C THR A 89 6.21 13.00 3.08
N PRO A 90 6.36 14.09 3.86
CA PRO A 90 7.25 14.07 5.01
C PRO A 90 6.89 13.03 6.07
N ASP A 91 5.60 12.93 6.37
CA ASP A 91 5.04 12.00 7.34
C ASP A 91 5.05 10.55 6.83
N GLY A 92 4.64 10.33 5.56
CA GLY A 92 4.70 9.01 4.93
C GLY A 92 6.13 8.45 4.86
N LEU A 93 7.12 9.29 4.53
CA LEU A 93 8.52 8.86 4.49
C LEU A 93 9.06 8.51 5.88
N ALA A 94 8.64 9.23 6.92
CA ALA A 94 9.02 8.90 8.30
C ALA A 94 8.46 7.53 8.71
N PHE A 95 7.18 7.30 8.41
CA PHE A 95 6.53 6.00 8.64
C PHE A 95 7.20 4.87 7.84
N ALA A 96 7.47 5.07 6.56
CA ALA A 96 8.11 4.07 5.69
C ALA A 96 9.49 3.65 6.21
N LYS A 97 10.29 4.59 6.73
CA LYS A 97 11.59 4.28 7.35
C LYS A 97 11.43 3.39 8.58
N GLN A 98 10.50 3.73 9.47
CA GLN A 98 10.24 2.92 10.67
C GLN A 98 9.82 1.49 10.34
N VAL A 99 8.96 1.32 9.33
CA VAL A 99 8.54 -0.01 8.86
C VAL A 99 9.70 -0.74 8.19
N PHE A 100 10.47 -0.06 7.35
CA PHE A 100 11.60 -0.66 6.64
C PHE A 100 12.67 -1.19 7.58
N GLU A 101 13.02 -0.47 8.65
CA GLU A 101 13.99 -0.97 9.64
C GLU A 101 13.58 -2.32 10.24
N LYS A 102 12.29 -2.54 10.45
CA LYS A 102 11.76 -3.83 10.95
C LYS A 102 11.70 -4.90 9.86
N ALA A 103 11.37 -4.52 8.63
CA ALA A 103 11.21 -5.45 7.50
C ALA A 103 12.55 -5.87 6.88
N ARG A 104 13.57 -5.01 6.95
CA ARG A 104 14.86 -5.12 6.27
C ARG A 104 15.56 -6.47 6.50
N PRO A 105 15.61 -7.06 7.72
CA PRO A 105 16.27 -8.36 7.92
C PRO A 105 15.64 -9.50 7.11
N GLY A 106 14.34 -9.42 6.79
CA GLY A 106 13.63 -10.43 6.02
C GLY A 106 13.67 -10.24 4.50
N TYR A 107 14.22 -9.13 4.01
CA TYR A 107 14.26 -8.82 2.59
C TYR A 107 15.49 -9.40 1.89
N HIS A 108 15.29 -9.85 0.66
CA HIS A 108 16.40 -10.14 -0.25
C HIS A 108 17.22 -8.86 -0.52
N PRO A 109 18.56 -8.92 -0.68
CA PRO A 109 19.40 -7.74 -0.88
C PRO A 109 18.95 -6.80 -2.02
N ILE A 110 18.46 -7.38 -3.13
CA ILE A 110 17.91 -6.58 -4.25
C ILE A 110 16.66 -5.79 -3.84
N THR A 111 15.80 -6.37 -3.00
CA THR A 111 14.63 -5.67 -2.45
C THR A 111 15.08 -4.56 -1.51
N THR A 112 15.99 -4.87 -0.59
CA THR A 112 16.60 -3.90 0.34
C THR A 112 17.14 -2.68 -0.41
N GLY A 113 18.01 -2.89 -1.41
CA GLY A 113 18.58 -1.79 -2.19
C GLY A 113 17.53 -0.96 -2.94
N SER A 114 16.44 -1.59 -3.41
CA SER A 114 15.35 -0.85 -4.09
C SER A 114 14.57 0.05 -3.13
N VAL A 115 14.29 -0.45 -1.93
CA VAL A 115 13.59 0.34 -0.90
C VAL A 115 14.49 1.46 -0.42
N GLU A 116 15.77 1.19 -0.14
CA GLU A 116 16.75 2.22 0.25
C GLU A 116 16.82 3.35 -0.78
N GLN A 117 16.94 3.01 -2.06
CA GLN A 117 16.94 4.01 -3.14
C GLN A 117 15.66 4.86 -3.11
N THR A 118 14.49 4.22 -3.01
CA THR A 118 13.20 4.94 -3.00
C THR A 118 13.08 5.88 -1.79
N LEU A 119 13.51 5.44 -0.61
CA LEU A 119 13.47 6.27 0.61
C LEU A 119 14.51 7.39 0.60
N ALA A 120 15.65 7.20 -0.09
CA ALA A 120 16.66 8.23 -0.28
C ALA A 120 16.18 9.32 -1.26
N GLU A 121 15.60 8.93 -2.39
CA GLU A 121 15.03 9.86 -3.39
C GLU A 121 13.89 10.71 -2.80
N GLY A 122 13.01 10.12 -1.99
CA GLY A 122 11.95 10.87 -1.29
C GLY A 122 12.47 11.92 -0.30
N LYS A 123 13.69 11.78 0.21
CA LYS A 123 14.35 12.78 1.06
C LYS A 123 14.82 13.99 0.24
N ALA A 124 15.26 13.78 -1.00
CA ALA A 124 15.84 14.82 -1.86
C ALA A 124 14.80 15.78 -2.46
N LYS A 125 13.51 15.41 -2.47
CA LYS A 125 12.40 16.23 -2.97
C LYS A 125 11.78 17.15 -1.90
N ARG A 126 12.36 17.23 -0.71
CA ARG A 126 11.90 18.07 0.41
C ARG A 126 12.56 19.44 0.42
#